data_AF-A0A355B3N4-F1
#
_entry.id   AF-A0A355B3N4-F1
#
_cell.length_a   1.000
_cell.length_b   1.000
_cell.length_c   1.000
_cell.angle_alpha   90.00
_cell.angle_beta   90.00
_cell.angle_gamma   90.00
#
_symmetry.space_group_name_H-M   'P 1'
#
loop_
_entity.id
_entity.type
_entity.pdbx_description
1 polymer ?
#
loop_
_entity_poly.entity_id
_entity_poly.type
_entity_poly.pdbx_seq_one_letter_code
_entity_poly.pdbx_strand_id
1 'polypeptide(L)' 'VDSKDAGSELDISTKYFLYKGLFAKLTYAYLFAGDYGKSDTVGTRDFDDTWALYWELRHTF' A
#
# COMPACT_ATOMS: atom_id res chain seq x y z
N VAL A 1 -3.73 -23.35 -15.85
CA VAL A 1 -4.17 -23.54 -14.45
C VAL A 1 -4.40 -22.13 -13.95
N ASP A 2 -5.65 -21.72 -13.71
CA ASP A 2 -5.91 -20.32 -13.38
C ASP A 2 -5.29 -19.99 -12.02
N SER A 3 -4.27 -19.13 -12.03
CA SER A 3 -3.63 -18.65 -10.80
C SER A 3 -4.64 -17.86 -9.98
N LYS A 4 -4.75 -18.19 -8.68
CA LYS A 4 -5.62 -17.50 -7.71
C LYS A 4 -4.86 -16.49 -6.85
N ASP A 5 -3.62 -16.17 -7.20
CA ASP A 5 -2.79 -15.27 -6.42
C ASP A 5 -3.20 -13.82 -6.64
N ALA A 6 -3.87 -13.22 -5.65
CA ALA A 6 -4.28 -11.81 -5.69
C ALA A 6 -3.15 -10.84 -5.34
N GLY A 7 -1.99 -11.34 -4.87
CA GLY A 7 -0.87 -10.52 -4.44
C GLY A 7 -0.76 -10.41 -2.91
N SER A 8 0.03 -9.44 -2.47
CA SER A 8 0.28 -9.18 -1.04
C SER A 8 0.46 -7.69 -0.78
N GLU A 9 0.19 -7.24 0.43
CA GLU A 9 0.27 -5.83 0.81
C GLU A 9 1.19 -5.63 2.02
N LEU A 10 2.00 -4.57 2.00
CA LEU A 10 2.81 -4.11 3.10
C LEU A 10 2.40 -2.70 3.50
N ASP A 11 1.87 -2.57 4.72
CA ASP A 11 1.48 -1.29 5.30
C ASP A 11 2.36 -0.91 6.49
N ILE A 12 2.87 0.33 6.46
CA ILE A 12 3.63 0.94 7.55
C ILE A 12 2.99 2.26 7.89
N SER A 13 2.59 2.45 9.15
CA SER A 13 2.01 3.69 9.64
C SER A 13 2.69 4.17 10.90
N THR A 14 3.03 5.45 10.95
CA THR A 14 3.55 6.14 12.13
C THR A 14 2.68 7.36 12.45
N LYS A 15 2.31 7.53 13.71
CA LYS A 15 1.57 8.68 14.21
C LYS A 15 2.37 9.37 15.31
N TYR A 16 2.52 10.68 15.20
CA TYR A 16 3.23 11.51 16.15
C TYR A 16 2.31 12.60 16.70
N PHE A 17 2.17 12.66 18.03
CA PHE A 17 1.42 13.71 18.71
C PHE A 17 2.37 14.87 19.00
N LEU A 18 2.14 16.01 18.34
CA LEU A 18 2.97 17.21 18.46
C LEU A 18 2.55 18.03 19.69
N TYR A 19 1.24 18.19 19.88
CA TYR A 19 0.65 18.98 20.95
C TYR A 19 -0.77 18.46 21.24
N LYS A 20 -1.39 18.93 22.33
CA LYS A 20 -2.79 18.60 22.64
C LYS A 20 -3.68 18.94 21.44
N GLY A 21 -4.34 17.93 20.89
CA GLY A 21 -5.19 18.08 19.71
C GLY A 21 -4.46 18.09 18.37
N LEU A 22 -3.13 18.23 18.32
CA LEU A 22 -2.34 18.25 17.07
C LEU A 22 -1.57 16.93 16.88
N PHE A 23 -1.83 16.23 15.78
CA PHE A 23 -1.03 15.09 15.36
C PHE A 23 -0.63 15.14 13.90
N ALA A 24 0.53 14.56 13.61
CA ALA A 24 0.97 14.20 12.27
C ALA A 24 0.91 12.67 12.11
N LYS A 25 0.48 12.19 10.95
CA LYS A 25 0.49 10.76 10.60
C LYS A 25 1.12 10.59 9.23
N LEU A 26 1.98 9.58 9.11
CA LEU A 26 2.57 9.14 7.86
C LEU A 26 2.21 7.67 7.66
N THR A 27 1.69 7.32 6.49
CA THR A 27 1.38 5.94 6.11
C THR A 27 1.95 5.65 4.75
N TYR A 28 2.65 4.53 4.63
CA TYR A 28 3.16 3.99 3.39
C TYR A 28 2.51 2.62 3.18
N ALA A 29 1.92 2.43 2.01
CA ALA A 29 1.35 1.17 1.57
C ALA A 29 2.05 0.75 0.28
N TYR A 30 2.38 -0.54 0.17
CA TYR A 30 2.95 -1.13 -1.03
C TYR A 30 2.21 -2.43 -1.35
N LEU A 31 1.62 -2.50 -2.53
CA LEU A 31 0.88 -3.63 -3.04
C LEU A 31 1.74 -4.36 -4.07
N PHE A 32 2.07 -5.62 -3.78
CA PHE A 32 2.66 -6.56 -4.73
C PHE A 32 1.54 -7.18 -5.55
N ALA A 33 1.54 -6.96 -6.86
CA ALA A 33 0.51 -7.48 -7.75
C ALA A 33 0.67 -9.00 -7.92
N GLY A 34 -0.42 -9.74 -7.68
CA GLY A 34 -0.47 -11.17 -7.98
C GLY A 34 -0.81 -11.47 -9.44
N ASP A 35 -0.86 -12.75 -9.77
CA ASP A 35 -1.12 -13.24 -11.13
C ASP A 35 -2.62 -13.54 -11.39
N TYR A 36 -3.52 -13.11 -10.49
CA TYR A 36 -4.96 -13.32 -10.60
C TYR A 36 -5.53 -12.73 -11.90
N GLY A 37 -6.04 -13.60 -12.78
CA GLY A 37 -6.65 -13.19 -14.04
C GLY A 37 -5.67 -12.78 -15.13
N LYS A 38 -4.35 -12.95 -14.91
CA LYS A 38 -3.33 -12.78 -15.96
C LYS A 38 -3.27 -14.05 -16.81
N SER A 39 -3.28 -13.91 -18.13
CA SER A 39 -3.00 -15.02 -19.03
C SER A 39 -1.51 -15.31 -18.95
N ASP A 40 -1.13 -16.51 -18.53
CA ASP A 40 0.26 -16.95 -18.36
C ASP A 40 1.08 -16.86 -19.67
N THR A 41 1.50 -15.66 -20.07
CA THR A 41 2.53 -15.48 -21.08
C THR A 41 3.88 -15.55 -20.40
N VAL A 42 4.50 -16.71 -20.53
CA VAL A 42 5.86 -17.05 -20.07
C VAL A 42 6.85 -16.01 -20.59
N GLY A 43 7.12 -14.95 -19.84
CA GLY A 43 8.12 -13.94 -20.24
C GLY A 43 7.98 -12.56 -19.61
N THR A 44 6.80 -12.16 -19.15
CA THR A 44 6.59 -10.85 -18.53
C THR A 44 5.73 -11.00 -17.28
N ARG A 45 6.38 -11.17 -16.12
CA ARG A 45 5.76 -10.70 -14.87
C ARG A 45 5.70 -9.19 -15.00
N ASP A 46 4.63 -8.67 -15.60
CA ASP A 46 4.31 -7.26 -15.49
C ASP A 46 4.01 -7.04 -14.01
N PHE A 47 5.03 -6.59 -13.29
CA PHE A 47 4.95 -6.22 -11.89
C PHE A 47 4.12 -4.94 -11.81
N ASP A 48 2.80 -5.06 -11.85
CA ASP A 48 1.84 -3.97 -11.63
C ASP A 48 1.78 -3.55 -10.15
N ASP A 49 2.94 -3.59 -9.49
CA ASP A 49 3.07 -3.20 -8.11
C ASP A 49 2.71 -1.72 -7.97
N THR A 50 1.94 -1.41 -6.94
CA THR A 50 1.47 -0.05 -6.70
C THR A 50 1.87 0.39 -5.30
N TRP A 51 2.22 1.65 -5.14
CA TRP A 51 2.55 2.22 -3.85
C TRP A 51 1.74 3.47 -3.58
N ALA A 52 1.46 3.72 -2.31
CA ALA A 52 0.79 4.93 -1.85
C ALA A 52 1.51 5.49 -0.62
N LEU A 53 1.76 6.80 -0.64
CA LEU A 53 2.24 7.55 0.51
C LEU A 53 1.17 8.56 0.93
N TYR A 54 0.70 8.42 2.16
CA TYR A 54 -0.29 9.30 2.77
C TYR A 54 0.35 10.06 3.93
N TRP A 55 0.14 11.37 3.95
CA TRP A 55 0.51 12.22 5.06
C TRP A 55 -0.73 12.98 5.55
N GLU A 56 -0.84 13.12 6.87
CA GLU A 56 -1.93 13.79 7.53
C GLU A 56 -1.39 14.73 8.60
N LEU A 57 -1.91 15.95 8.62
CA LEU A 57 -1.77 16.85 9.76
C LEU A 57 -3.19 17.22 10.22
N ARG A 58 -3.54 16.84 11.46
CA ARG A 58 -4.87 17.12 12.01
C ARG A 58 -4.76 17.86 13.33
N HIS A 59 -5.54 18.92 13.46
CA HIS A 59 -5.75 19.67 14.69
C HIS A 59 -7.21 19.55 15.13
N THR A 60 -7.44 19.20 16.40
CA THR A 60 -8.76 19.21 17.05
C THR A 60 -8.78 20.32 18.09
N PHE A 61 -9.79 21.20 17.99
CA PHE A 61 -10.05 22.31 18.92
C PHE A 61 -10.93 21.87 20.08
#